data_AF-A0A7C7HKZ1-F1
#
_entry.id   AF-A0A7C7HKZ1-F1
#
_cell.length_a   1.000
_cell.length_b   1.000
_cell.length_c   1.000
_cell.angle_alpha   90.00
_cell.angle_beta   90.00
_cell.angle_gamma   90.00
#
_symmetry.space_group_name_H-M   'P 1'
#
loop_
_entity.id
_entity.type
_entity.pdbx_description
1 polymer ?
#
loop_
_entity_poly.entity_id
_entity_poly.type
_entity_poly.pdbx_seq_one_letter_code
_entity_poly.pdbx_strand_id
1 'polypeptide(L)'
;MNLHIVVRGTSVTDTIFPVDNVSYGRGKSGGWEKEKLFPDRTASGADTRTASWFENQVKALVGKTVQVLLALKIEDVVNEYIFSFVINDYKIRKISQ
;
A
#
# COMPACT_ATOMS: atom_id res chain seq x y z
N MET A 1 -25.18 -10.98 4.94
CA MET A 1 -24.22 -10.72 6.03
C MET A 1 -23.31 -11.94 6.09
N ASN A 2 -22.04 -11.78 5.72
CA ASN A 2 -21.13 -12.93 5.67
C ASN A 2 -20.56 -13.13 7.07
N LEU A 3 -20.85 -14.28 7.67
CA LEU A 3 -20.30 -14.69 8.95
C LEU A 3 -18.92 -15.32 8.69
N HIS A 4 -17.87 -14.68 9.18
CA HIS A 4 -16.52 -15.24 9.14
C HIS A 4 -16.25 -15.93 10.49
N ILE A 5 -16.15 -17.26 10.49
CA ILE A 5 -15.90 -18.06 11.69
C ILE A 5 -14.41 -18.36 11.78
N VAL A 6 -13.78 -17.96 12.89
CA VAL A 6 -12.41 -18.36 13.23
C VAL A 6 -12.48 -19.44 14.30
N VAL A 7 -11.93 -20.62 14.00
CA VAL A 7 -11.93 -21.76 14.93
C VAL A 7 -10.98 -21.47 16.11
N ARG A 8 -11.41 -21.81 17.33
CA ARG A 8 -10.58 -21.62 18.53
C ARG A 8 -9.27 -22.41 18.43
N GLY A 9 -8.16 -21.78 18.79
CA GLY A 9 -6.83 -22.41 18.82
C GLY A 9 -6.14 -22.48 17.45
N THR A 10 -6.69 -21.83 16.42
CA THR A 10 -6.05 -21.73 15.10
C THR A 10 -5.48 -20.34 14.86
N SER A 11 -4.60 -20.22 13.87
CA SER A 11 -4.04 -18.95 13.41
C SER A 11 -4.73 -18.50 12.11
N VAL A 12 -5.08 -17.23 12.02
CA VAL A 12 -5.46 -16.56 10.77
C VAL A 12 -4.23 -15.83 10.24
N THR A 13 -3.95 -15.97 8.94
CA THR A 13 -2.87 -15.26 8.26
C THR A 13 -3.44 -14.57 7.04
N ASP A 14 -3.07 -13.31 6.84
CA ASP A 14 -3.45 -12.53 5.68
C ASP A 14 -2.28 -11.62 5.26
N THR A 15 -2.28 -11.15 4.02
CA THR A 15 -1.29 -10.21 3.48
C THR A 15 -1.98 -8.89 3.15
N ILE A 16 -1.53 -7.82 3.78
CA ILE A 16 -2.08 -6.48 3.59
C ILE A 16 -1.03 -5.63 2.88
N PHE A 17 -1.45 -4.97 1.80
CA PHE A 17 -0.62 -4.00 1.07
C PHE A 17 -1.17 -2.59 1.34
N PRO A 18 -0.42 -1.73 2.04
CA PRO A 18 -0.89 -0.39 2.34
C PRO A 18 -0.89 0.49 1.09
N VAL A 19 -1.83 1.42 1.04
CA VAL A 19 -2.03 2.39 -0.04
C VAL A 19 -2.07 3.78 0.58
N ASP A 20 -1.64 4.80 -0.16
CA ASP A 20 -1.60 6.19 0.34
C ASP A 20 -3.03 6.72 0.49
N ASN A 21 -3.84 6.49 -0.56
CA ASN A 21 -5.19 7.02 -0.64
C ASN A 21 -6.10 6.08 -1.42
N VAL A 22 -7.39 6.12 -1.12
CA VAL A 22 -8.44 5.42 -1.86
C VAL A 22 -9.50 6.43 -2.24
N SER A 23 -9.68 6.63 -3.53
CA SER A 23 -10.62 7.60 -4.07
C SER A 23 -11.63 6.92 -4.99
N TYR A 24 -12.81 7.52 -5.13
CA TYR A 24 -13.84 7.02 -6.04
C TYR A 24 -13.91 7.91 -7.28
N GLY A 25 -13.46 7.39 -8.42
CA GLY A 25 -13.52 8.10 -9.70
C GLY A 25 -14.95 8.15 -10.25
N ARG A 26 -15.46 9.35 -10.54
CA ARG A 26 -16.77 9.53 -11.18
C ARG A 26 -16.61 9.62 -12.70
N GLY A 27 -17.17 8.67 -13.44
CA GLY A 27 -17.14 8.62 -14.91
C GLY A 27 -17.76 7.35 -15.49
N LYS A 28 -17.77 7.20 -16.82
CA LYS A 28 -18.31 6.00 -17.50
C LYS A 28 -17.59 4.69 -17.14
N SER A 29 -16.35 4.80 -16.65
CA SER A 29 -15.52 3.69 -16.14
C SER A 29 -15.29 3.82 -14.63
N GLY A 30 -16.25 4.42 -13.90
CA GLY A 30 -16.09 4.74 -12.48
C GLY A 30 -15.77 3.52 -11.62
N GLY A 31 -15.00 3.74 -10.57
CA GLY A 31 -14.54 2.68 -9.68
C GLY A 31 -13.65 3.21 -8.54
N TRP A 32 -13.25 2.28 -7.69
CA TRP A 32 -12.28 2.55 -6.62
C TRP A 32 -10.87 2.59 -7.19
N GLU A 33 -10.22 3.73 -7.05
CA GLU A 33 -8.82 3.94 -7.40
C GLU A 33 -8.00 3.91 -6.11
N LYS A 34 -6.82 3.28 -6.18
CA LYS A 34 -5.90 3.13 -5.06
C LYS A 34 -4.58 3.81 -5.43
N GLU A 35 -4.24 4.87 -4.71
CA GLU A 35 -2.95 5.54 -4.85
C GLU A 35 -1.90 4.75 -4.07
N LYS A 36 -0.75 4.50 -4.71
CA LYS A 36 0.29 3.65 -4.14
C LYS A 36 1.02 4.40 -3.04
N LEU A 37 1.28 3.73 -1.91
CA LEU A 37 2.04 4.31 -0.80
C LEU A 37 3.48 4.66 -1.20
N PHE A 38 4.06 3.89 -2.12
CA PHE A 38 5.40 4.14 -2.63
C PHE A 38 5.37 4.39 -4.13
N PRO A 39 6.25 5.26 -4.65
CA PRO A 39 6.44 5.41 -6.08
C PRO A 39 6.73 4.06 -6.71
N ASP A 40 6.07 3.79 -7.83
CA ASP A 40 6.49 2.75 -8.75
C ASP A 40 6.54 3.30 -10.17
N ARG A 41 7.27 2.60 -11.03
CA ARG A 41 7.32 2.89 -12.47
C ARG A 41 6.89 1.64 -13.20
N THR A 42 5.64 1.64 -13.67
CA THR A 42 5.13 0.55 -14.51
C THR A 42 5.57 0.78 -15.97
N ALA A 43 5.94 -0.30 -16.66
CA ALA A 43 6.34 -0.25 -18.08
C ALA A 43 5.17 0.01 -19.03
N SER A 44 3.94 0.10 -18.51
CA SER A 44 2.78 0.55 -19.28
C SER A 44 3.06 1.98 -19.74
N GLY A 45 3.20 2.20 -21.05
CA GLY A 45 3.63 3.46 -21.68
C GLY A 45 2.79 4.73 -21.42
N ALA A 46 1.92 4.70 -20.40
CA ALA A 46 1.26 5.86 -19.82
C ALA A 46 2.17 6.66 -18.86
N ASP A 47 3.24 6.06 -18.30
CA ASP A 47 4.19 6.77 -17.45
C ASP A 47 5.35 7.35 -18.27
N THR A 48 5.27 8.65 -18.57
CA THR A 48 6.28 9.40 -19.33
C THR A 48 7.47 9.85 -18.49
N ARG A 49 7.48 9.54 -17.19
CA ARG A 49 8.53 10.00 -16.25
C ARG A 49 9.84 9.22 -16.48
N THR A 50 10.96 9.93 -16.38
CA THR A 50 12.29 9.36 -16.63
C THR A 50 12.75 8.45 -15.49
N ALA A 51 13.77 7.61 -15.75
CA ALA A 51 14.40 6.81 -14.71
C ALA A 51 14.97 7.67 -13.58
N SER A 52 15.57 8.82 -13.93
CA SER A 52 16.12 9.77 -12.95
C SER A 52 15.03 10.39 -12.07
N TRP A 53 13.85 10.71 -12.64
CA TRP A 53 12.73 11.19 -11.83
C TRP A 53 12.33 10.15 -10.77
N PHE A 54 12.17 8.88 -11.18
CA PHE A 54 11.81 7.80 -10.26
C PHE A 54 12.84 7.61 -9.16
N GLU A 55 14.13 7.57 -9.52
CA GLU A 55 15.22 7.44 -8.55
C GLU A 55 15.24 8.60 -7.55
N ASN A 56 15.01 9.84 -8.01
CA ASN A 56 14.93 11.00 -7.12
C ASN A 56 13.76 10.90 -6.13
N GLN A 57 12.61 10.38 -6.56
CA GLN A 57 11.46 10.16 -5.65
C GLN A 57 11.79 9.13 -4.58
N VAL A 58 12.35 7.98 -4.98
CA VAL A 58 12.69 6.91 -4.02
C VAL A 58 13.79 7.36 -3.06
N LYS A 59 14.80 8.07 -3.56
CA LYS A 59 15.87 8.64 -2.72
C LYS A 59 15.34 9.64 -1.69
N ALA A 60 14.35 10.45 -2.04
CA ALA A 60 13.75 11.43 -1.13
C ALA A 60 13.01 10.79 0.07
N LEU A 61 12.70 9.49 -0.02
CA LEU A 61 12.08 8.73 1.07
C LEU A 61 13.08 8.23 2.11
N VAL A 62 14.38 8.17 1.79
CA VAL A 62 15.40 7.72 2.75
C VAL A 62 15.46 8.64 3.96
N GLY A 63 15.47 8.05 5.16
CA GLY A 63 15.41 8.74 6.44
C GLY A 63 14.01 9.22 6.84
N LYS A 64 12.98 9.02 6.01
CA LYS A 64 11.60 9.34 6.38
C LYS A 64 10.99 8.21 7.20
N THR A 65 10.10 8.59 8.11
CA THR A 65 9.23 7.66 8.84
C THR A 65 7.93 7.50 8.08
N VAL A 66 7.55 6.26 7.78
CA VAL A 66 6.25 5.89 7.23
C VAL A 66 5.45 5.20 8.33
N GLN A 67 4.20 5.61 8.49
CA GLN A 67 3.29 5.03 9.46
C GLN A 67 2.09 4.41 8.75
N VAL A 68 1.78 3.17 9.08
CA VAL A 68 0.63 2.44 8.54
C VAL A 68 -0.33 2.18 9.69
N LEU A 69 -1.55 2.73 9.58
CA LEU A 69 -2.65 2.45 10.49
C LEU A 69 -3.43 1.23 9.98
N LEU A 70 -3.50 0.19 10.80
CA LEU A 70 -4.35 -0.97 10.58
C LEU A 70 -5.40 -1.02 11.69
N ALA A 71 -6.65 -0.75 11.33
CA ALA A 71 -7.80 -0.92 12.22
C ALA A 71 -8.44 -2.29 11.98
N LEU A 72 -8.52 -3.11 13.03
CA LEU A 72 -9.18 -4.42 13.02
C LEU A 72 -10.41 -4.36 13.92
N LYS A 73 -11.59 -4.58 13.32
CA LYS A 73 -12.84 -4.72 14.07
C LYS A 73 -13.13 -6.19 14.34
N ILE A 74 -13.19 -6.56 15.62
CA ILE A 74 -13.60 -7.90 16.08
C ILE A 74 -14.88 -7.71 16.90
N GLU A 75 -15.96 -8.34 16.45
CA GLU A 75 -17.32 -8.07 16.96
C GLU A 75 -17.59 -6.55 16.93
N ASP A 76 -17.75 -5.89 18.09
CA ASP A 76 -17.97 -4.45 18.18
C ASP A 76 -16.77 -3.65 18.74
N VAL A 77 -15.61 -4.31 18.88
CA VAL A 77 -14.38 -3.66 19.36
C VAL A 77 -13.44 -3.37 18.18
N VAL A 78 -13.05 -2.10 18.05
CA VAL A 78 -12.03 -1.66 17.08
C VAL A 78 -10.67 -1.63 17.78
N ASN A 79 -9.72 -2.35 17.22
CA ASN A 79 -8.33 -2.37 17.67
C ASN A 79 -7.48 -1.68 16.61
N GLU A 80 -6.80 -0.59 16.98
CA GLU A 80 -5.95 0.19 16.09
C GLU A 80 -4.48 -0.15 16.33
N TYR A 81 -3.79 -0.51 15.26
CA TYR A 81 -2.37 -0.82 15.27
C TYR A 81 -1.64 0.16 14.35
N ILE A 82 -0.64 0.87 14.89
CA ILE A 82 0.21 1.76 14.10
C ILE A 82 1.57 1.09 13.96
N PHE A 83 1.92 0.76 12.72
CA PHE A 83 3.25 0.26 12.38
C PHE A 83 4.08 1.43 11.86
N SER A 84 5.20 1.70 12.52
CA SER A 84 6.11 2.79 12.14
C SER A 84 7.40 2.20 11.57
N PHE A 85 7.78 2.65 10.39
CA PHE A 85 8.97 2.19 9.67
C PHE A 85 9.83 3.38 9.31
N VAL A 86 11.14 3.27 9.53
CA VAL A 86 12.11 4.23 8.98
C VAL A 86 12.69 3.63 7.71
N ILE A 87 12.65 4.39 6.62
CA ILE A 87 13.22 3.96 5.35
C ILE A 87 14.73 4.17 5.38
N ASN A 88 15.47 3.09 5.56
CA ASN A 88 16.92 3.16 5.71
C ASN A 88 17.65 3.17 4.36
N ASP A 89 17.13 2.46 3.36
CA ASP A 89 17.78 2.27 2.06
C ASP A 89 16.74 1.87 0.99
N TYR A 90 17.14 1.91 -0.29
CA TYR A 90 16.32 1.44 -1.41
C TYR A 90 17.12 0.64 -2.43
N LYS A 91 16.43 -0.24 -3.16
CA LYS A 91 17.00 -0.97 -4.30
C LYS A 91 16.05 -0.88 -5.49
N ILE A 92 16.51 -0.28 -6.57
CA ILE A 92 15.77 -0.24 -7.84
C ILE A 92 16.01 -1.56 -8.57
N ARG A 93 14.93 -2.30 -8.85
CA ARG A 93 14.98 -3.53 -9.65
C ARG A 93 14.17 -3.33 -10.91
N LYS A 94 14.76 -3.69 -12.05
CA LYS A 94 14.01 -3.86 -13.29
C LYS A 94 13.33 -5.21 -13.23
N ILE A 95 12.00 -5.22 -13.14
CA ILE A 95 11.24 -6.46 -13.26
C ILE A 95 11.07 -6.68 -14.76
N SER A 96 11.86 -7.58 -15.33
CA SER A 96 11.60 -8.11 -16.68
C SER A 96 10.33 -8.95 -16.61
N GLN A 97 9.31 -8.57 -17.37
CA GLN A 97 8.18 -9.42 -17.72
C GLN A 97 8.61 -10.41 -18.80
#